data_AF-A0A3S4FRE5-F1
#
_entry.id   AF-A0A3S4FRE5-F1
#
_cell.length_a   1.000
_cell.length_b   1.000
_cell.length_c   1.000
_cell.angle_alpha   90.00
_cell.angle_beta   90.00
_cell.angle_gamma   90.00
#
_symmetry.space_group_name_H-M   'P 1'
#
loop_
_entity.id
_entity.type
_entity.pdbx_description
1 polymer ?
#
loop_
_entity_poly.entity_id
_entity_poly.type
_entity_poly.pdbx_seq_one_letter_code
_entity_poly.pdbx_strand_id
1 'polypeptide(L)'
;MGKETGITTKIATEVKSYLADDGIIDNAQDSINATLKKLTKQYLAVSASIDDTVARYKAQFSQLDTMMNKLNNTSTYLSQQFTAMNKS
;
A
#
# COMPACT_ATOMS: atom_id res chain seq x y z
N MET A 1 -26.76 35.08 -45.96
CA MET A 1 -25.81 35.14 -44.82
C MET A 1 -26.44 34.32 -43.70
N GLY A 2 -25.87 33.18 -43.32
CA GLY A 2 -26.51 32.27 -42.34
C GLY A 2 -25.94 30.85 -42.29
N LYS A 3 -25.15 30.47 -43.30
CA LYS A 3 -24.52 29.15 -43.41
C LYS A 3 -23.19 28.99 -42.66
N GLU A 4 -22.57 30.10 -42.22
CA GLU A 4 -21.25 30.07 -41.55
C GLU A 4 -21.29 30.48 -40.08
N THR A 5 -22.39 31.06 -39.59
CA THR A 5 -22.53 31.59 -38.22
C THR A 5 -23.82 31.17 -37.50
N GLY A 6 -24.52 30.16 -38.02
CA GLY A 6 -25.72 29.60 -37.40
C GLY A 6 -25.41 28.74 -36.16
N ILE A 7 -26.39 28.60 -35.25
CA ILE A 7 -26.31 27.76 -34.04
C ILE A 7 -25.82 26.33 -34.37
N THR A 8 -26.21 25.80 -35.53
CA THR A 8 -25.80 24.47 -36.02
C THR A 8 -24.29 24.36 -36.26
N THR A 9 -23.65 25.39 -36.83
CA THR A 9 -22.20 25.42 -37.06
C THR A 9 -21.43 25.49 -35.73
N LYS A 10 -21.93 26.28 -34.77
CA LYS A 10 -21.33 26.33 -33.42
C LYS A 10 -21.40 24.97 -32.73
N ILE A 11 -22.56 24.32 -32.74
CA ILE A 11 -22.73 22.98 -32.16
C ILE A 11 -21.78 21.97 -32.82
N ALA A 12 -21.64 21.99 -34.14
CA ALA A 12 -20.74 21.08 -34.84
C ALA A 12 -19.26 21.29 -34.48
N THR A 13 -18.83 22.55 -34.27
CA THR A 13 -17.46 22.86 -33.85
C THR A 13 -17.18 22.40 -32.42
N GLU A 14 -18.10 22.62 -31.47
CA GLU A 14 -17.94 22.17 -30.09
C GLU A 14 -17.89 20.63 -30.00
N VAL A 15 -18.78 19.94 -30.72
CA VAL A 15 -18.78 18.47 -30.77
C VAL A 15 -17.47 17.94 -31.36
N LYS A 16 -16.93 18.59 -32.39
CA LYS A 16 -15.61 18.23 -32.95
C LYS A 16 -14.47 18.49 -31.95
N SER A 17 -14.51 19.59 -31.20
CA SER A 17 -13.51 19.89 -30.17
C SER A 17 -13.51 18.86 -29.04
N TYR A 18 -14.70 18.38 -28.66
CA TYR A 18 -14.84 17.38 -27.60
C TYR A 18 -14.34 16.00 -28.02
N LEU A 19 -14.52 15.65 -29.29
CA LEU A 19 -14.14 14.38 -29.91
C LEU A 19 -12.76 14.39 -30.58
N ALA A 20 -12.08 15.55 -30.61
CA ALA A 20 -10.75 15.66 -31.15
C ALA A 20 -9.74 14.87 -30.31
N ASP A 21 -8.63 14.51 -30.94
CA ASP A 21 -7.41 14.10 -30.25
C ASP A 21 -6.96 15.24 -29.31
N ASP A 22 -6.55 14.93 -28.09
CA ASP A 22 -6.36 15.92 -26.99
C ASP A 22 -7.63 16.75 -26.65
N GLY A 23 -8.81 16.30 -27.09
CA GLY A 23 -10.10 16.89 -26.76
C GLY A 23 -10.53 16.61 -25.32
N ILE A 24 -11.69 17.12 -24.93
CA ILE A 24 -12.17 16.98 -23.53
C ILE A 24 -12.32 15.52 -23.12
N ILE A 25 -12.85 14.68 -24.00
CA ILE A 25 -13.10 13.25 -23.69
C ILE A 25 -11.78 12.50 -23.54
N ASP A 26 -10.82 12.77 -24.42
CA ASP A 26 -9.52 12.10 -24.40
C ASP A 26 -8.73 12.48 -23.14
N ASN A 27 -8.69 13.77 -22.79
CA ASN A 27 -8.09 14.24 -21.53
C ASN A 27 -8.73 13.61 -20.28
N ALA A 28 -10.06 13.41 -20.31
CA ALA A 28 -10.76 12.73 -19.22
C ALA A 28 -10.37 11.25 -19.14
N GLN A 29 -10.26 10.56 -20.28
CA GLN A 29 -9.80 9.18 -20.36
C GLN A 29 -8.36 9.04 -19.82
N ASP A 30 -7.48 9.96 -20.20
CA ASP A 30 -6.09 9.99 -19.73
C ASP A 30 -5.99 10.25 -18.23
N SER A 31 -6.78 11.18 -17.71
CA SER A 31 -6.86 11.45 -16.27
C SER A 31 -7.36 10.24 -15.47
N ILE A 32 -8.34 9.51 -16.00
CA ILE A 32 -8.85 8.27 -15.42
C ILE A 32 -7.76 7.19 -15.45
N ASN A 33 -7.07 7.01 -16.59
CA ASN A 33 -5.97 6.05 -16.72
C ASN A 33 -4.80 6.37 -15.78
N ALA A 34 -4.46 7.65 -15.62
CA ALA A 34 -3.44 8.11 -14.69
C ALA A 34 -3.85 7.81 -13.24
N THR A 35 -5.11 8.06 -12.90
CA THR A 35 -5.68 7.75 -11.59
C THR A 35 -5.64 6.25 -11.31
N LEU A 36 -6.03 5.41 -12.28
CA LEU A 36 -5.98 3.95 -12.17
C LEU A 36 -4.55 3.44 -11.95
N LYS A 37 -3.58 3.97 -12.70
CA LYS A 37 -2.15 3.66 -12.53
C LYS A 37 -1.66 4.06 -11.13
N LYS A 38 -2.08 5.24 -10.64
CA LYS A 38 -1.72 5.72 -9.29
C LYS A 38 -2.32 4.83 -8.20
N LEU A 39 -3.57 4.40 -8.34
CA LEU A 39 -4.23 3.49 -7.40
C LEU A 39 -3.54 2.12 -7.39
N THR A 40 -3.19 1.60 -8.56
CA THR A 40 -2.45 0.33 -8.68
C THR A 40 -1.09 0.40 -7.96
N LYS A 41 -0.34 1.49 -8.16
CA LYS A 41 0.95 1.70 -7.46
C LYS A 41 0.78 1.76 -5.93
N GLN A 42 -0.24 2.48 -5.45
CA GLN A 42 -0.53 2.58 -4.02
C GLN A 42 -0.90 1.22 -3.43
N TYR A 43 -1.75 0.45 -4.13
CA TYR A 43 -2.12 -0.90 -3.71
C TYR A 43 -0.89 -1.81 -3.57
N LEU A 44 -0.01 -1.84 -4.57
CA LEU A 44 1.20 -2.67 -4.54
C LEU A 44 2.15 -2.24 -3.41
N ALA A 45 2.33 -0.93 -3.19
CA ALA A 45 3.19 -0.42 -2.13
C ALA A 45 2.66 -0.79 -0.72
N VAL A 46 1.34 -0.70 -0.53
CA VAL A 46 0.69 -1.11 0.72
C VAL A 46 0.79 -2.61 0.91
N SER A 47 0.55 -3.41 -0.13
CA SER A 47 0.69 -4.87 -0.08
C SER A 47 2.11 -5.28 0.35
N ALA A 48 3.14 -4.70 -0.27
CA ALA A 48 4.53 -4.96 0.10
C ALA A 48 4.82 -4.57 1.56
N SER A 49 4.30 -3.42 2.02
CA SER A 49 4.46 -2.98 3.41
C SER A 49 3.80 -3.91 4.42
N ILE A 50 2.66 -4.51 4.05
CA ILE A 50 1.97 -5.54 4.85
C ILE A 50 2.84 -6.80 4.93
N ASP A 51 3.34 -7.29 3.80
CA ASP A 51 4.18 -8.49 3.74
C ASP A 51 5.45 -8.33 4.59
N ASP A 52 6.14 -7.19 4.48
CA ASP A 52 7.31 -6.85 5.29
C ASP A 52 6.98 -6.81 6.79
N THR A 53 5.82 -6.25 7.14
CA THR A 53 5.37 -6.19 8.54
C THR A 53 5.05 -7.57 9.10
N VAL A 54 4.40 -8.43 8.31
CA VAL A 54 4.12 -9.81 8.70
C VAL A 54 5.42 -10.60 8.85
N ALA A 55 6.38 -10.44 7.94
CA ALA A 55 7.68 -11.08 8.02
C ALA A 55 8.43 -10.67 9.30
N ARG A 56 8.44 -9.36 9.61
CA ARG A 56 9.03 -8.83 10.85
C ARG A 56 8.38 -9.43 12.09
N TYR A 57 7.06 -9.52 12.15
CA TYR A 57 6.36 -10.10 13.30
C TYR A 57 6.62 -11.60 13.46
N LYS A 58 6.72 -12.37 12.36
CA LYS A 58 7.13 -13.78 12.41
C LYS A 58 8.54 -13.95 12.98
N ALA A 59 9.48 -13.11 12.54
CA ALA A 59 10.85 -13.12 13.07
C ALA A 59 10.89 -12.77 14.56
N GLN A 60 10.18 -11.71 14.97
CA GLN A 60 10.08 -11.32 16.38
C GLN A 60 9.45 -12.42 17.24
N PHE A 61 8.41 -13.10 16.75
CA PHE A 61 7.79 -14.21 17.46
C PHE A 61 8.78 -15.36 17.73
N SER A 62 9.57 -15.76 16.72
CA SER A 62 10.60 -16.79 16.89
C SER A 62 11.71 -16.37 17.88
N GLN A 63 12.09 -15.09 17.86
CA GLN A 63 13.05 -14.55 18.83
C GLN A 63 12.49 -14.56 20.25
N LEU A 64 11.21 -14.23 20.43
CA LEU A 64 10.52 -14.28 21.72
C LEU A 64 10.44 -15.72 22.26
N ASP A 65 10.19 -16.71 21.41
CA ASP A 65 10.23 -18.13 21.82
C ASP A 65 11.63 -18.54 22.31
N THR A 66 12.67 -18.15 21.58
CA THR A 66 14.06 -18.37 21.99
C THR A 66 14.38 -17.69 23.32
N MET A 67 13.91 -16.45 23.50
CA MET A 67 14.10 -15.69 24.73
C MET A 67 13.37 -16.35 25.91
N MET A 68 12.13 -16.81 25.72
CA MET A 68 11.36 -17.56 26.72
C MET A 68 12.12 -18.83 27.16
N ASN A 69 12.68 -19.59 26.23
CA ASN A 69 13.49 -20.76 26.54
C ASN A 69 14.74 -20.40 27.37
N LYS A 70 15.43 -19.30 27.01
CA LYS A 70 16.57 -18.79 27.79
C LYS A 70 16.15 -18.34 29.19
N LEU A 71 15.02 -17.65 29.33
CA LEU A 71 14.50 -17.22 30.62
C LEU A 71 14.13 -18.41 31.52
N ASN A 72 13.52 -19.47 30.95
CA ASN A 72 13.22 -20.70 31.68
C ASN A 72 14.50 -21.39 32.21
N ASN A 73 15.53 -21.50 31.37
CA ASN A 73 16.82 -22.06 31.77
C ASN A 73 17.49 -21.20 32.86
N THR A 74 17.42 -19.88 32.72
CA THR A 74 17.98 -18.93 33.69
C THR A 74 17.24 -19.02 35.04
N SER A 75 15.91 -19.09 35.01
CA SER A 75 15.07 -19.27 36.21
C SER A 75 15.39 -20.58 36.94
N THR A 76 15.59 -21.66 36.17
CA THR A 76 15.99 -22.96 36.71
C THR A 76 17.36 -22.87 37.39
N TYR A 77 18.34 -22.26 36.73
CA TYR A 77 19.68 -22.06 37.28
C TYR A 77 19.66 -21.22 38.56
N LEU A 78 18.97 -20.08 38.56
CA LEU A 78 18.85 -19.22 39.74
C LEU A 78 18.18 -19.94 40.92
N SER A 79 17.15 -20.76 40.65
CA SER A 79 16.48 -21.57 41.67
C SER A 79 17.42 -22.63 42.29
N GLN A 80 18.27 -23.25 41.47
CA GLN A 80 19.30 -24.18 41.94
C GLN A 80 20.35 -23.47 42.81
N GLN A 81 20.83 -22.31 42.37
CA GLN A 81 21.80 -21.51 43.13
C GLN A 81 21.22 -21.08 44.50
N PHE A 82 19.98 -20.59 44.52
CA PHE A 82 19.30 -20.23 45.76
C PHE A 82 19.17 -21.42 46.72
N THR A 83 18.80 -22.60 46.20
CA THR A 83 18.70 -23.82 47.01
C THR A 83 20.06 -24.25 47.58
N ALA A 84 21.15 -24.11 46.82
CA ALA A 84 22.49 -24.44 47.29
C ALA A 84 22.96 -23.48 48.39
N MET A 85 22.66 -22.19 48.26
CA MET A 85 22.94 -21.18 49.29
C MET A 85 22.20 -21.46 50.60
N ASN A 86 20.93 -21.89 50.53
CA ASN A 86 20.13 -22.19 51.73
C ASN A 86 20.50 -23.52 52.41
N LYS A 87 21.30 -24.37 51.75
CA LYS A 87 21.80 -25.64 52.29
C LYS A 87 23.22 -25.53 52.87
N SER A 88 23.87 -24.38 52.68
CA SER A 88 25.18 -24.04 53.23
C SER A 88 25.01 -23.23 54.51
#